data_AF-A0A317R9V0-F1
#
_entry.id   AF-A0A317R9V0-F1
#
_cell.length_a   1.000
_cell.length_b   1.000
_cell.length_c   1.000
_cell.angle_alpha   90.00
_cell.angle_beta   90.00
_cell.angle_gamma   90.00
#
_symmetry.space_group_name_H-M   'P 1'
#
loop_
_entity.id
_entity.type
_entity.pdbx_description
1 polymer ?
#
loop_
_entity_poly.entity_id
_entity_poly.type
_entity_poly.pdbx_seq_one_letter_code
_entity_poly.pdbx_strand_id
1 'polypeptide(L)'
;MLYNALKLLHVLSIIVWVGGMAFAHFFLRPAVQQLAPAERVPLMRAILQRFLAAVGASVVVVLTTGLALIGMVSMGGGFVMPWDWKFMSGVGLLMMAIYAYIYLALLSRLDTAVQAADWAVGGDALARIRTWVGINLLLGTAIVVVVLLW
;
A
#
# COMPACT_ATOMS: atom_id res chain seq x y z
N MET A 1 -23.22 12.07 11.48
CA MET A 1 -21.97 12.77 11.12
C MET A 1 -20.74 11.89 11.25
N LEU A 2 -20.51 11.24 12.41
CA LEU A 2 -19.31 10.40 12.64
C LEU A 2 -19.12 9.27 11.60
N TYR A 3 -20.17 8.49 11.30
CA TYR A 3 -20.10 7.41 10.30
C TYR A 3 -19.59 7.90 8.93
N ASN A 4 -20.14 9.00 8.43
CA ASN A 4 -19.72 9.59 7.16
C ASN A 4 -18.28 10.12 7.20
N ALA A 5 -17.85 10.69 8.34
CA ALA A 5 -16.48 11.14 8.52
C ALA A 5 -15.47 9.97 8.51
N LEU A 6 -15.80 8.87 9.19
CA LEU A 6 -14.98 7.65 9.17
C LEU A 6 -14.90 7.05 7.76
N LYS A 7 -16.03 6.98 7.05
CA LYS A 7 -16.07 6.52 5.65
C LYS A 7 -15.22 7.41 4.74
N LEU A 8 -15.30 8.74 4.91
CA LEU A 8 -14.48 9.68 4.15
C LEU A 8 -12.99 9.46 4.40
N LEU A 9 -12.56 9.38 5.67
CA LEU A 9 -11.16 9.13 6.02
C LEU A 9 -10.68 7.80 5.46
N HIS A 10 -11.48 6.74 5.59
CA HIS A 10 -11.18 5.43 5.02
C HIS A 10 -10.88 5.52 3.52
N VAL A 11 -11.79 6.13 2.76
CA VAL A 11 -11.65 6.27 1.30
C VAL A 11 -10.47 7.17 0.92
N LEU A 12 -10.25 8.29 1.61
CA LEU A 12 -9.09 9.16 1.34
C LEU A 12 -7.76 8.43 1.56
N SER A 13 -7.66 7.61 2.60
CA SER A 13 -6.46 6.79 2.84
C SER A 13 -6.25 5.73 1.75
N ILE A 14 -7.32 5.11 1.24
CA ILE A 14 -7.23 4.20 0.09
C ILE A 14 -6.78 4.95 -1.18
N ILE A 15 -7.27 6.17 -1.43
CA ILE A 15 -6.85 7.01 -2.57
C ILE A 15 -5.35 7.30 -2.51
N VAL A 16 -4.84 7.72 -1.35
CA VAL A 16 -3.41 7.98 -1.15
C VAL A 16 -2.58 6.72 -1.41
N TRP A 17 -3.03 5.58 -0.87
CA TRP A 17 -2.29 4.33 -0.98
C TRP A 17 -2.31 3.77 -2.41
N VAL A 18 -3.49 3.50 -2.98
CA VAL A 18 -3.64 2.92 -4.32
C VAL A 18 -3.16 3.89 -5.40
N GLY A 19 -3.54 5.17 -5.30
CA GLY A 19 -3.09 6.21 -6.23
C GLY A 19 -1.58 6.40 -6.19
N GLY A 20 -0.97 6.38 -5.01
CA GLY A 20 0.48 6.46 -4.87
C GLY A 20 1.23 5.26 -5.45
N MET A 21 0.69 4.04 -5.30
CA MET A 21 1.25 2.84 -5.94
C MET A 21 1.15 2.92 -7.48
N ALA A 22 0.02 3.39 -8.01
CA ALA A 22 -0.15 3.63 -9.44
C ALA A 22 0.85 4.68 -9.95
N PHE A 23 0.99 5.80 -9.24
CA PHE A 23 1.97 6.84 -9.56
C PHE A 23 3.41 6.27 -9.61
N ALA A 24 3.79 5.50 -8.59
CA ALA A 24 5.11 4.91 -8.49
C ALA A 24 5.42 3.96 -9.66
N HIS A 25 4.42 3.16 -10.08
CA HIS A 25 4.61 2.15 -11.11
C HIS A 25 4.63 2.74 -12.53
N PHE A 26 3.68 3.63 -12.83
CA PHE A 26 3.43 4.09 -14.20
C PHE A 26 4.15 5.39 -14.56
N PHE A 27 4.52 6.21 -13.58
CA PHE A 27 5.07 7.55 -13.85
C PHE A 27 6.48 7.71 -13.28
N LEU A 28 6.65 7.45 -11.98
CA LEU A 28 7.94 7.63 -11.33
C LEU A 28 9.00 6.67 -11.89
N ARG A 29 8.66 5.37 -11.97
CA ARG A 29 9.62 4.35 -12.42
C ARG A 29 10.18 4.62 -13.81
N PRO A 30 9.36 4.84 -14.86
CA PRO A 30 9.90 5.14 -16.19
C PRO A 30 10.82 6.36 -16.21
N ALA A 31 10.50 7.40 -15.43
CA ALA A 31 11.32 8.60 -15.35
C ALA A 31 12.71 8.32 -14.75
N VAL A 32 12.79 7.58 -13.65
CA VAL A 32 14.08 7.33 -12.98
C VAL A 32 14.95 6.26 -13.67
N GLN A 33 14.42 5.52 -14.65
CA GLN A 33 15.19 4.52 -15.40
C GLN A 33 16.30 5.14 -16.26
N GLN A 34 16.20 6.44 -16.56
CA GLN A 34 17.21 7.20 -17.31
C GLN A 34 18.47 7.50 -16.49
N LEU A 35 18.39 7.38 -15.17
CA LEU A 35 19.50 7.65 -14.25
C LEU A 35 20.43 6.44 -14.13
N ALA A 36 21.72 6.70 -13.93
CA ALA A 36 22.70 5.66 -13.65
C ALA A 36 22.36 4.94 -12.32
N PRO A 37 22.72 3.66 -12.13
CA PRO A 37 22.40 2.91 -10.91
C PRO A 37 22.83 3.61 -9.61
N ALA A 38 24.02 4.23 -9.61
CA ALA A 38 24.57 4.94 -8.45
C ALA A 38 23.74 6.17 -8.02
N GLU A 39 23.00 6.79 -8.94
CA GLU A 39 22.11 7.93 -8.65
C GLU A 39 20.67 7.46 -8.39
N ARG A 40 20.22 6.49 -9.20
CA ARG A 40 18.86 5.95 -9.17
C ARG A 40 18.54 5.25 -7.86
N VAL A 41 19.45 4.39 -7.37
CA VAL A 41 19.17 3.53 -6.21
C VAL A 41 19.01 4.37 -4.93
N PRO A 42 19.92 5.31 -4.59
CA PRO A 42 19.74 6.18 -3.42
C PRO A 42 18.51 7.10 -3.54
N LEU A 43 18.24 7.64 -4.73
CA LEU A 43 17.04 8.46 -4.98
C LEU A 43 15.77 7.67 -4.70
N MET A 44 15.67 6.45 -5.26
CA MET A 44 14.52 5.58 -5.05
C MET A 44 14.37 5.18 -3.59
N ARG A 45 15.47 4.90 -2.88
CA ARG A 45 15.43 4.64 -1.44
C ARG A 45 14.82 5.80 -0.67
N ALA A 46 15.24 7.04 -0.94
CA ALA A 46 14.71 8.23 -0.27
C ALA A 46 13.22 8.45 -0.56
N ILE A 47 12.78 8.24 -1.80
CA ILE A 47 11.38 8.35 -2.18
C ILE A 47 10.55 7.25 -1.51
N LEU A 48 11.00 5.99 -1.59
CA LEU A 48 10.29 4.84 -1.02
C LEU A 48 10.16 4.96 0.50
N GLN A 49 11.18 5.44 1.20
CA GLN A 49 11.10 5.64 2.65
C GLN A 49 9.95 6.59 3.03
N ARG A 50 9.85 7.74 2.35
CA ARG A 50 8.81 8.74 2.61
C ARG A 50 7.43 8.24 2.18
N PHE A 51 7.36 7.63 1.01
CA PHE A 51 6.12 7.06 0.47
C PHE A 51 5.56 5.99 1.40
N LEU A 52 6.41 5.03 1.79
CA LEU A 52 6.00 3.94 2.67
C LEU A 52 5.62 4.43 4.07
N ALA A 53 6.26 5.48 4.60
CA ALA A 53 5.82 6.11 5.85
C ALA A 53 4.40 6.71 5.74
N ALA A 54 4.09 7.42 4.64
CA ALA A 54 2.75 7.96 4.39
C ALA A 54 1.70 6.85 4.17
N VAL A 55 2.09 5.77 3.48
CA VAL A 55 1.26 4.57 3.35
C VAL A 55 1.03 3.91 4.71
N GLY A 56 2.03 3.85 5.59
CA GLY A 56 1.87 3.33 6.94
C GLY A 56 0.81 4.07 7.74
N ALA A 57 0.78 5.41 7.67
CA ALA A 57 -0.29 6.20 8.25
C ALA A 57 -1.66 5.85 7.63
N SER A 58 -1.70 5.70 6.30
CA SER A 58 -2.92 5.31 5.57
C SER A 58 -3.42 3.92 5.99
N VAL A 59 -2.54 2.94 6.18
CA VAL A 59 -2.86 1.59 6.66
C VAL A 59 -3.53 1.62 8.02
N VAL A 60 -2.97 2.39 8.97
CA VAL A 60 -3.54 2.54 10.31
C VAL A 60 -4.93 3.16 10.25
N VAL A 61 -5.11 4.22 9.45
CA VAL A 61 -6.41 4.88 9.26
C VAL A 61 -7.41 3.91 8.64
N VAL A 62 -7.04 3.19 7.58
CA VAL A 62 -7.92 2.20 6.91
C VAL A 62 -8.37 1.10 7.88
N LEU A 63 -7.44 0.53 8.65
CA LEU A 63 -7.76 -0.55 9.59
C LEU A 63 -8.70 -0.08 10.70
N THR A 64 -8.35 1.04 11.35
CA THR A 64 -9.14 1.57 12.47
C THR A 64 -10.54 2.04 12.02
N THR A 65 -10.63 2.76 10.90
CA THR A 65 -11.92 3.20 10.35
C THR A 65 -12.75 2.04 9.83
N GLY A 66 -12.15 1.04 9.16
CA GLY A 66 -12.85 -0.13 8.65
C GLY A 66 -13.47 -0.97 9.77
N LEU A 67 -12.70 -1.27 10.82
CA LEU A 67 -13.19 -1.97 12.00
C LEU A 67 -14.29 -1.19 12.72
N ALA A 68 -14.14 0.13 12.86
CA ALA A 68 -15.16 0.99 13.48
C ALA A 68 -16.47 0.99 12.68
N LEU A 69 -16.41 1.09 11.34
CA LEU A 69 -17.58 1.07 10.47
C LEU A 69 -18.33 -0.27 10.57
N ILE A 70 -17.62 -1.40 10.50
CA ILE A 70 -18.21 -2.74 10.68
C ILE A 70 -18.84 -2.85 12.07
N GLY A 71 -18.13 -2.43 13.11
CA GLY A 71 -18.61 -2.44 14.49
C GLY A 71 -19.92 -1.68 14.66
N MET A 72 -19.99 -0.44 14.14
CA MET A 72 -21.20 0.40 14.23
C MET A 72 -22.43 -0.24 13.57
N VAL A 73 -22.25 -0.95 12.45
CA VAL A 73 -23.35 -1.61 11.73
C VAL A 73 -23.74 -2.94 12.42
N SER A 74 -22.79 -3.61 13.07
CA SER A 74 -23.03 -4.92 13.72
C SER A 74 -23.80 -4.83 15.05
N MET A 75 -23.87 -3.65 15.67
CA MET A 75 -24.39 -3.40 17.02
C MET A 75 -25.92 -3.62 17.21
N GLY A 76 -26.65 -4.09 16.20
CA GLY A 76 -28.10 -4.32 16.25
C GLY A 76 -28.56 -5.78 16.39
N GLY A 77 -27.63 -6.74 16.37
CA GLY A 77 -27.95 -8.17 16.26
C GLY A 77 -28.40 -8.58 14.84
N GLY A 78 -28.08 -9.81 14.42
CA GLY A 78 -28.47 -10.33 13.10
C GLY A 78 -27.63 -9.82 11.91
N PHE A 79 -26.52 -9.11 12.15
CA PHE A 79 -25.63 -8.67 11.07
C PHE A 79 -24.82 -9.84 10.51
N VAL A 80 -25.16 -10.23 9.27
CA VAL A 80 -24.31 -11.10 8.45
C VAL A 80 -23.53 -10.22 7.52
N MET A 81 -22.20 -10.20 7.68
CA MET A 81 -21.36 -9.35 6.83
C MET A 81 -21.54 -9.73 5.35
N PRO A 82 -21.91 -8.76 4.49
CA PRO A 82 -22.02 -8.96 3.05
C PRO A 82 -20.75 -9.57 2.44
N TRP A 83 -20.89 -10.27 1.32
CA TRP A 83 -19.79 -11.01 0.71
C TRP A 83 -18.67 -10.09 0.21
N ASP A 84 -19.03 -8.97 -0.41
CA ASP A 84 -18.14 -7.88 -0.83
C ASP A 84 -17.33 -7.33 0.36
N TRP A 85 -17.93 -7.18 1.54
CA TRP A 85 -17.22 -6.71 2.75
C TRP A 85 -16.23 -7.74 3.29
N LYS A 86 -16.60 -9.03 3.24
CA LYS A 86 -15.69 -10.14 3.57
C LYS A 86 -14.50 -10.18 2.63
N PHE A 87 -14.75 -10.04 1.33
CA PHE A 87 -13.70 -9.96 0.31
C PHE A 87 -12.79 -8.76 0.54
N MET A 88 -13.36 -7.54 0.68
CA MET A 88 -12.62 -6.31 0.95
C MET A 88 -11.74 -6.43 2.20
N SER A 89 -12.29 -6.99 3.28
CA SER A 89 -11.57 -7.14 4.55
C SER A 89 -10.44 -8.17 4.45
N GLY A 90 -10.71 -9.34 3.84
CA GLY A 90 -9.71 -10.39 3.65
C GLY A 90 -8.55 -9.93 2.76
N VAL A 91 -8.87 -9.32 1.61
CA VAL A 91 -7.86 -8.80 0.69
C VAL A 91 -7.14 -7.60 1.30
N GLY A 92 -7.83 -6.72 2.02
CA GLY A 92 -7.22 -5.59 2.72
C GLY A 92 -6.18 -6.02 3.75
N LEU A 93 -6.46 -7.06 4.54
CA LEU A 93 -5.49 -7.63 5.48
C LEU A 93 -4.27 -8.24 4.76
N LEU A 94 -4.49 -8.93 3.64
CA LEU A 94 -3.40 -9.45 2.81
C LEU A 94 -2.52 -8.30 2.27
N MET A 95 -3.13 -7.21 1.78
CA MET A 95 -2.42 -6.02 1.33
C MET A 95 -1.57 -5.41 2.45
N MET A 96 -2.09 -5.36 3.68
CA MET A 96 -1.35 -4.88 4.85
C MET A 96 -0.17 -5.78 5.20
N ALA A 97 -0.31 -7.11 5.10
CA ALA A 97 0.77 -8.05 5.31
C ALA A 97 1.88 -7.88 4.25
N ILE A 98 1.51 -7.69 2.98
CA ILE A 98 2.45 -7.38 1.90
C ILE A 98 3.18 -6.06 2.18
N TYR A 99 2.46 -5.02 2.60
CA TYR A 99 3.06 -3.74 2.99
C TYR A 99 4.06 -3.91 4.13
N ALA A 100 3.71 -4.64 5.19
CA ALA A 100 4.59 -4.89 6.33
C ALA A 100 5.88 -5.60 5.89
N TYR A 101 5.77 -6.60 5.00
CA TYR A 101 6.92 -7.27 4.41
C TYR A 101 7.81 -6.33 3.58
N ILE A 102 7.21 -5.48 2.74
CA ILE A 102 7.97 -4.47 1.97
C ILE A 102 8.71 -3.52 2.92
N TYR A 103 8.00 -2.99 3.92
CA TYR A 103 8.52 -1.98 4.85
C TYR A 103 9.63 -2.52 5.73
N LEU A 104 9.42 -3.69 6.35
CA LEU A 104 10.32 -4.22 7.37
C LEU A 104 11.47 -5.04 6.79
N ALA A 105 11.28 -5.71 5.65
CA ALA A 105 12.30 -6.59 5.09
C ALA A 105 12.98 -5.98 3.85
N LEU A 106 12.20 -5.51 2.87
CA LEU A 106 12.77 -5.09 1.59
C LEU A 106 13.37 -3.68 1.65
N LEU A 107 12.74 -2.74 2.35
CA LEU A 107 13.29 -1.40 2.53
C LEU A 107 14.59 -1.46 3.34
N SER A 108 14.65 -2.26 4.40
CA SER A 108 15.88 -2.47 5.17
C SER A 108 17.00 -3.05 4.33
N ARG A 109 16.71 -4.02 3.44
CA ARG A 109 17.71 -4.55 2.49
C ARG A 109 18.22 -3.50 1.51
N LEU A 110 17.32 -2.65 1.01
CA LEU A 110 17.68 -1.54 0.14
C LEU A 110 18.58 -0.53 0.87
N ASP A 111 18.25 -0.21 2.12
CA ASP A 111 19.04 0.69 2.97
C ASP A 111 20.45 0.16 3.19
N THR A 112 20.61 -1.13 3.52
CA THR A 112 21.92 -1.77 3.66
C THR A 112 22.72 -1.70 2.36
N ALA A 113 22.10 -2.00 1.22
CA ALA A 113 22.78 -1.95 -0.08
C ALA A 113 23.25 -0.53 -0.45
N VAL A 114 22.42 0.49 -0.16
CA VAL A 114 22.80 1.91 -0.36
C VAL A 114 23.98 2.30 0.52
N GLN A 115 23.97 1.90 1.81
CA GLN A 115 25.08 2.20 2.72
C GLN A 115 26.40 1.52 2.30
N ALA A 116 26.31 0.31 1.75
CA ALA A 116 27.47 -0.42 1.22
C ALA A 116 27.89 0.02 -0.19
N ALA A 117 27.19 0.98 -0.81
CA ALA A 117 27.35 1.34 -2.22
C ALA A 117 27.25 0.16 -3.21
N ASP A 118 26.50 -0.89 -2.83
CA ASP A 118 26.26 -2.07 -3.66
C ASP A 118 25.03 -1.87 -4.54
N TRP A 119 25.25 -1.31 -5.74
CA TRP A 119 24.18 -0.96 -6.67
C TRP A 119 23.54 -2.16 -7.34
N ALA A 120 24.23 -3.30 -7.41
CA ALA A 120 23.67 -4.53 -7.95
C ALA A 120 22.61 -5.08 -7.00
N VAL A 121 22.97 -5.26 -5.71
CA VAL A 121 22.05 -5.71 -4.67
C VAL A 121 20.92 -4.69 -4.45
N GLY A 122 21.23 -3.39 -4.51
CA GLY A 122 20.22 -2.33 -4.42
C GLY A 122 19.22 -2.38 -5.58
N GLY A 123 19.68 -2.66 -6.80
CA GLY A 123 18.82 -2.88 -7.97
C GLY A 123 17.86 -4.06 -7.79
N ASP A 124 18.36 -5.18 -7.26
CA ASP A 124 17.55 -6.37 -6.99
C ASP A 124 16.50 -6.12 -5.90
N ALA A 125 16.87 -5.41 -4.82
CA ALA A 125 15.94 -5.01 -3.78
C ALA A 125 14.81 -4.13 -4.36
N LEU A 126 15.14 -3.15 -5.21
CA LEU A 126 14.14 -2.32 -5.91
C LEU A 126 13.22 -3.14 -6.80
N ALA A 127 13.74 -4.14 -7.54
CA ALA A 127 12.94 -5.00 -8.39
C ALA A 127 11.94 -5.84 -7.58
N ARG A 128 12.34 -6.33 -6.39
CA ARG A 128 11.45 -7.05 -5.46
C ARG A 128 10.39 -6.13 -4.89
N ILE A 129 10.75 -4.93 -4.41
CA ILE A 129 9.79 -3.94 -3.91
C ILE A 129 8.75 -3.63 -5.00
N ARG A 130 9.20 -3.36 -6.24
CA ARG A 130 8.31 -3.10 -7.38
C ARG A 130 7.30 -4.23 -7.60
N THR A 131 7.76 -5.47 -7.54
CA THR A 131 6.90 -6.64 -7.80
C THR A 131 5.79 -6.72 -6.75
N TRP A 132 6.14 -6.60 -5.47
CA TRP A 132 5.15 -6.64 -4.40
C TRP A 132 4.24 -5.42 -4.37
N VAL A 133 4.74 -4.22 -4.68
CA VAL A 133 3.90 -3.02 -4.89
C VAL A 133 2.93 -3.22 -6.05
N GLY A 134 3.36 -3.84 -7.16
CA GLY A 134 2.50 -4.16 -8.30
C GLY A 134 1.40 -5.16 -7.95
N ILE A 135 1.74 -6.24 -7.25
CA ILE A 135 0.75 -7.19 -6.72
C ILE A 135 -0.24 -6.48 -5.79
N ASN A 136 0.27 -5.64 -4.88
CA ASN A 136 -0.57 -4.90 -3.94
C ASN A 136 -1.51 -3.91 -4.65
N LEU A 137 -1.04 -3.26 -5.71
CA LEU A 137 -1.86 -2.41 -6.56
C LEU A 137 -2.99 -3.21 -7.23
N LEU A 138 -2.69 -4.38 -7.80
CA LEU A 138 -3.71 -5.24 -8.40
C LEU A 138 -4.77 -5.67 -7.39
N LEU A 139 -4.35 -6.05 -6.18
CA LEU A 139 -5.27 -6.40 -5.09
C LEU A 139 -6.16 -5.21 -4.69
N GLY A 140 -5.57 -4.01 -4.54
CA GLY A 140 -6.32 -2.79 -4.25
C GLY A 140 -7.33 -2.44 -5.33
N THR A 141 -6.94 -2.54 -6.61
CA THR A 141 -7.86 -2.37 -7.74
C THR A 141 -8.96 -3.43 -7.74
N ALA A 142 -8.65 -4.68 -7.43
CA ALA A 142 -9.64 -5.75 -7.35
C ALA A 142 -10.68 -5.48 -6.25
N ILE A 143 -10.28 -4.97 -5.09
CA ILE A 143 -11.22 -4.52 -4.05
C ILE A 143 -12.17 -3.45 -4.61
N VAL A 144 -11.64 -2.42 -5.26
CA VAL A 144 -12.46 -1.33 -5.82
C VAL A 144 -13.45 -1.86 -6.87
N VAL A 145 -12.99 -2.73 -7.76
CA VAL A 145 -13.85 -3.36 -8.79
C VAL A 145 -14.96 -4.18 -8.15
N VAL A 146 -14.63 -5.02 -7.15
CA VAL A 146 -15.61 -5.86 -6.47
C VAL A 146 -16.65 -5.02 -5.74
N VAL A 147 -16.22 -4.02 -4.96
CA VAL A 147 -17.11 -3.18 -4.14
C VAL A 147 -18.01 -2.26 -4.99
N LEU A 148 -17.58 -1.86 -6.19
CA LEU A 148 -18.36 -0.94 -7.04
C LEU A 148 -19.26 -1.65 -8.07
N LEU A 149 -18.98 -2.90 -8.44
CA LEU A 149 -19.74 -3.62 -9.45
C LEU A 149 -20.68 -4.69 -8.91
N TRP A 150 -20.54 -5.08 -7.63
CA TRP A 150 -21.30 -6.17 -7.01
C TRP A 150 -21.99 -5.72 -5.73
#